data_AF-A0A1V1ZL56-F1
#
_entry.id   AF-A0A1V1ZL56-F1
#
_cell.length_a   1.000
_cell.length_b   1.000
_cell.length_c   1.000
_cell.angle_alpha   90.00
_cell.angle_beta   90.00
_cell.angle_gamma   90.00
#
_symmetry.space_group_name_H-M   'P 1'
#
loop_
_entity.id
_entity.type
_entity.pdbx_description
1 polymer ?
#
loop_
_entity_poly.entity_id
_entity_poly.type
_entity_poly.pdbx_seq_one_letter_code
_entity_poly.pdbx_strand_id
1 'polypeptide(L)'
;MKSYIEFKQQRELGAILTDTFAFFRMEFKPLFKAIFKIAGPYIVFFLVALVFYVYIVGDSFNFDISKGFPSTSPMMYLLAIVIYFIAAIVAYTATTSTVLHYIKSYIKHNGATDVLEVKQNVKQTFWGFLGLSLLKWLTLFVSMMLCCLPVFYFIVPMAIVLPILVFREMNAGDSFGYGFTLTKDEFWITLATIIVFYIIIAVAASIFSVPTVIYTWIKMGIFSGAVDPSNMRSFVDPVYIFLNVLSSLFQYALNVLVTIGTAFLYFNLNERKNFTGTMERIKAIGNTEE
;
A
#
# COMPACT_ATOMS: atom_id res chain seq x y z
N MET A 1 -1.01 -19.84 -22.81
CA MET A 1 0.14 -20.09 -21.92
C MET A 1 0.39 -18.83 -21.12
N LYS A 2 0.58 -18.90 -19.79
CA LYS A 2 0.95 -17.72 -19.00
C LYS A 2 2.36 -17.31 -19.41
N SER A 3 2.54 -16.07 -19.87
CA SER A 3 3.87 -15.54 -20.15
C SER A 3 4.54 -15.22 -18.81
N TYR A 4 5.62 -15.92 -18.47
CA TYR A 4 6.37 -15.64 -17.25
C TYR A 4 6.96 -14.22 -17.32
N ILE A 5 6.64 -13.38 -16.34
CA ILE A 5 7.23 -12.05 -16.20
C ILE A 5 8.50 -12.16 -15.35
N GLU A 6 9.65 -11.84 -15.95
CA GLU A 6 10.96 -11.97 -15.32
C GLU A 6 11.29 -10.75 -14.45
N PHE A 7 11.33 -10.91 -13.13
CA PHE A 7 11.59 -9.77 -12.23
C PHE A 7 13.05 -9.27 -12.29
N LYS A 8 14.04 -10.15 -12.44
CA LYS A 8 15.48 -9.83 -12.40
C LYS A 8 16.00 -9.26 -13.73
N GLN A 9 15.51 -8.07 -14.11
CA GLN A 9 15.89 -7.41 -15.35
C GLN A 9 16.00 -5.90 -15.13
N GLN A 10 17.00 -5.28 -15.77
CA GLN A 10 17.12 -3.83 -15.88
C GLN A 10 15.99 -3.28 -16.75
N ARG A 11 15.34 -2.22 -16.25
CA ARG A 11 14.16 -1.61 -16.88
C ARG A 11 14.27 -0.10 -16.92
N GLU A 12 13.60 0.45 -17.93
CA GLU A 12 13.24 1.86 -17.99
C GLU A 12 11.91 2.10 -17.28
N LEU A 13 11.62 3.36 -16.94
CA LEU A 13 10.45 3.74 -16.13
C LEU A 13 9.13 3.23 -16.71
N GLY A 14 8.94 3.38 -18.02
CA GLY A 14 7.74 2.92 -18.71
C GLY A 14 7.56 1.40 -18.69
N ALA A 15 8.67 0.65 -18.70
CA ALA A 15 8.64 -0.81 -18.59
C ALA A 15 8.28 -1.25 -17.16
N ILE A 16 8.78 -0.57 -16.12
CA ILE A 16 8.40 -0.84 -14.72
C ILE A 16 6.87 -0.69 -14.54
N LEU A 17 6.31 0.39 -15.08
CA LEU A 17 4.86 0.64 -15.04
C LEU A 17 4.09 -0.46 -15.80
N THR A 18 4.46 -0.71 -17.05
CA THR A 18 3.78 -1.68 -17.93
C THR A 18 3.82 -3.08 -17.32
N ASP A 19 4.98 -3.53 -16.83
CA ASP A 19 5.16 -4.85 -16.22
C ASP A 19 4.40 -4.98 -14.90
N THR A 20 4.29 -3.90 -14.12
CA THR A 20 3.49 -3.91 -12.89
C THR A 20 2.01 -4.18 -13.19
N PHE A 21 1.44 -3.45 -14.16
CA PHE A 21 0.04 -3.66 -14.56
C PHE A 21 -0.16 -5.02 -15.23
N ALA A 22 0.80 -5.47 -16.04
CA ALA A 22 0.77 -6.78 -16.68
C ALA A 22 0.78 -7.92 -15.64
N PHE A 23 1.69 -7.85 -14.66
CA PHE A 23 1.77 -8.82 -13.57
C PHE A 23 0.50 -8.82 -12.72
N PHE A 24 0.03 -7.64 -12.33
CA PHE A 24 -1.21 -7.50 -11.57
C PHE A 24 -2.40 -8.11 -12.30
N ARG A 25 -2.53 -7.85 -13.62
CA ARG A 25 -3.62 -8.40 -14.44
C ARG A 25 -3.51 -9.92 -14.59
N MET A 26 -2.30 -10.44 -14.79
CA MET A 26 -2.06 -11.86 -15.00
C MET A 26 -2.31 -12.68 -13.72
N GLU A 27 -1.81 -12.20 -12.58
CA GLU A 27 -1.90 -12.89 -11.30
C GLU A 27 -3.04 -12.36 -10.41
N PHE A 28 -3.97 -11.55 -10.94
CA PHE A 28 -5.06 -10.94 -10.17
C PHE A 28 -5.81 -11.96 -9.27
N LYS A 29 -6.34 -13.03 -9.87
CA LYS A 29 -7.11 -14.05 -9.14
C LYS A 29 -6.26 -14.78 -8.06
N PRO A 30 -5.12 -15.40 -8.39
CA PRO A 30 -4.34 -16.13 -7.39
C PRO A 30 -3.71 -15.22 -6.33
N LEU A 31 -3.27 -14.01 -6.69
CA LEU A 31 -2.73 -13.03 -5.76
C LEU A 31 -3.80 -12.59 -4.74
N PHE A 32 -4.98 -12.15 -5.19
CA PHE A 32 -6.04 -11.75 -4.28
C PHE A 32 -6.53 -12.93 -3.43
N LYS A 33 -6.56 -14.16 -3.96
CA LYS A 33 -6.88 -15.36 -3.16
C LYS A 33 -5.85 -15.58 -2.04
N ALA A 34 -4.56 -15.38 -2.31
CA ALA A 34 -3.51 -15.45 -1.30
C ALA A 34 -3.66 -14.33 -0.25
N ILE A 35 -3.93 -13.10 -0.69
CA ILE A 35 -4.18 -11.95 0.19
C ILE A 35 -5.39 -12.22 1.09
N PHE A 36 -6.53 -12.63 0.55
CA PHE A 36 -7.72 -12.94 1.36
C PHE A 36 -7.48 -14.08 2.36
N LYS A 37 -6.69 -15.09 2.00
CA LYS A 37 -6.41 -16.23 2.90
C LYS A 37 -5.42 -15.88 4.02
N ILE A 38 -4.48 -14.96 3.77
CA ILE A 38 -3.40 -14.64 4.72
C ILE A 38 -3.68 -13.32 5.44
N ALA A 39 -3.95 -12.25 4.70
CA ALA A 39 -4.20 -10.91 5.21
C ALA A 39 -5.68 -10.62 5.52
N GLY A 40 -6.62 -11.44 5.04
CA GLY A 40 -8.06 -11.23 5.17
C GLY A 40 -8.55 -10.88 6.58
N PRO A 41 -8.17 -11.62 7.64
CA PRO A 41 -8.58 -11.28 9.01
C PRO A 41 -8.16 -9.87 9.45
N TYR A 42 -6.97 -9.42 9.05
CA TYR A 42 -6.46 -8.08 9.36
C TYR A 42 -7.19 -7.00 8.55
N ILE A 43 -7.53 -7.29 7.30
CA ILE A 43 -8.35 -6.39 6.46
C ILE A 43 -9.75 -6.22 7.06
N VAL A 44 -10.39 -7.31 7.49
CA VAL A 44 -11.70 -7.24 8.16
C VAL A 44 -11.63 -6.41 9.43
N PHE A 45 -10.60 -6.63 10.26
CA PHE A 45 -10.38 -5.82 11.46
C PHE A 45 -10.21 -4.32 11.13
N PHE A 46 -9.46 -4.00 10.07
CA PHE A 46 -9.33 -2.63 9.57
C PHE A 46 -10.66 -2.03 9.12
N LEU A 47 -11.49 -2.76 8.37
CA LEU A 47 -12.79 -2.25 7.91
C LEU A 47 -13.76 -2.04 9.08
N VAL A 48 -13.76 -2.91 10.09
CA VAL A 48 -14.57 -2.73 11.30
C VAL A 48 -14.09 -1.50 12.10
N ALA A 49 -12.77 -1.34 12.23
CA ALA A 49 -12.19 -0.16 12.87
C ALA A 49 -12.51 1.12 12.10
N LEU A 50 -12.57 1.06 10.76
CA LEU A 50 -13.01 2.17 9.92
C LEU A 50 -14.48 2.53 10.16
N VAL A 51 -15.39 1.55 10.25
CA VAL A 51 -16.80 1.81 10.58
C VAL A 51 -16.91 2.51 11.93
N PHE A 52 -16.20 2.02 12.94
CA PHE A 52 -16.17 2.63 14.27
C PHE A 52 -15.61 4.07 14.22
N TYR A 53 -14.52 4.28 13.48
CA TYR A 53 -13.94 5.61 13.26
C TYR A 53 -14.91 6.57 12.58
N VAL A 54 -15.52 6.18 11.46
CA VAL A 54 -16.48 7.01 10.71
C VAL A 54 -17.71 7.33 11.55
N TYR A 55 -18.20 6.36 12.33
CA TYR A 55 -19.33 6.57 13.22
C TYR A 55 -19.03 7.60 14.32
N ILE A 56 -17.89 7.45 15.00
CA ILE A 56 -17.51 8.33 16.10
C ILE A 56 -17.09 9.71 15.60
N VAL A 57 -16.12 9.78 14.68
CA VAL A 57 -15.52 11.04 14.22
C VAL A 57 -16.42 11.77 13.21
N GLY A 58 -17.19 11.04 12.40
CA GLY A 58 -18.05 11.67 11.41
C GLY A 58 -19.19 12.47 12.04
N ASP A 59 -19.66 12.10 13.24
CA ASP A 59 -20.67 12.87 13.97
C ASP A 59 -20.11 14.20 14.52
N SER A 60 -18.79 14.34 14.66
CA SER A 60 -18.16 15.61 15.07
C SER A 60 -18.28 16.72 14.02
N PHE A 61 -18.50 16.37 12.75
CA PHE A 61 -18.69 17.34 11.66
C PHE A 61 -20.15 17.77 11.51
N ASN A 62 -21.01 17.43 12.49
CA ASN A 62 -22.40 17.85 12.51
C ASN A 62 -22.49 19.34 12.92
N PHE A 63 -22.86 20.20 11.97
CA PHE A 63 -23.01 21.65 12.15
C PHE A 63 -24.40 22.03 12.72
N ASP A 64 -25.08 21.13 13.40
CA ASP A 64 -26.35 21.41 14.06
C ASP A 64 -26.12 22.28 15.31
N ILE A 65 -26.19 23.61 15.13
CA ILE A 65 -26.02 24.63 16.18
C ILE A 65 -27.05 24.45 17.32
N SER A 66 -28.16 23.73 17.07
CA SER A 66 -29.19 23.44 18.07
C SER A 66 -28.82 22.30 19.03
N LYS A 67 -27.89 21.42 18.62
CA LYS A 67 -27.24 20.46 19.50
C LYS A 67 -25.97 21.12 20.04
N GLY A 68 -25.84 21.20 21.36
CA GLY A 68 -24.58 21.64 21.97
C GLY A 68 -23.39 20.80 21.52
N PHE A 69 -22.18 21.13 22.01
CA PHE A 69 -20.96 20.37 21.71
C PHE A 69 -21.20 18.85 21.73
N PRO A 70 -20.61 18.08 20.79
CA PRO A 70 -20.81 16.65 20.69
C PRO A 70 -20.67 15.98 22.07
N SER A 71 -21.68 15.21 22.49
CA SER A 71 -21.70 14.53 23.79
C SER A 71 -20.66 13.40 23.92
N THR A 72 -19.96 13.10 22.83
CA THR A 72 -18.91 12.08 22.78
C THR A 72 -17.66 12.58 23.49
N SER A 73 -17.16 11.78 24.44
CA SER A 73 -15.99 12.15 25.23
C SER A 73 -14.73 12.29 24.34
N PRO A 74 -13.84 13.28 24.60
CA PRO A 74 -12.54 13.39 23.91
C PRO A 74 -11.72 12.09 23.91
N MET A 75 -11.86 11.29 24.97
CA MET A 75 -11.22 9.99 25.09
C MET A 75 -11.73 8.98 24.06
N MET A 76 -13.03 8.98 23.76
CA MET A 76 -13.61 8.07 22.77
C MET A 76 -13.15 8.40 21.34
N TYR A 77 -12.97 9.67 21.02
CA TYR A 77 -12.36 10.11 19.76
C TYR A 77 -10.92 9.62 19.61
N LEU A 78 -10.09 9.85 20.63
CA LEU A 78 -8.71 9.41 20.64
C LEU A 78 -8.61 7.88 20.50
N LEU A 79 -9.48 7.15 21.20
CA LEU A 79 -9.55 5.69 21.11
C LEU A 79 -9.95 5.21 19.72
N ALA A 80 -10.96 5.82 19.09
CA ALA A 80 -11.38 5.49 17.72
C ALA A 80 -10.25 5.71 16.70
N ILE A 81 -9.54 6.85 16.82
CA ILE A 81 -8.39 7.18 15.97
C ILE A 81 -7.26 6.15 16.16
N VAL A 82 -6.87 5.87 17.40
CA VAL A 82 -5.76 4.94 17.70
C VAL A 82 -6.07 3.53 17.21
N ILE A 83 -7.29 3.01 17.46
CA ILE A 83 -7.70 1.69 16.99
C ILE A 83 -7.66 1.62 15.46
N TYR A 84 -8.16 2.65 14.78
CA TYR A 84 -8.12 2.72 13.33
C TYR A 84 -6.69 2.72 12.78
N PHE A 85 -5.80 3.53 13.35
CA PHE A 85 -4.39 3.57 12.93
C PHE A 85 -3.67 2.24 13.15
N ILE A 86 -3.86 1.61 14.31
CA ILE A 86 -3.27 0.29 14.59
C ILE A 86 -3.79 -0.74 13.59
N ALA A 87 -5.11 -0.79 13.37
CA ALA A 87 -5.72 -1.71 12.42
C ALA A 87 -5.21 -1.48 10.98
N ALA A 88 -5.06 -0.22 10.57
CA ALA A 88 -4.53 0.17 9.27
C ALA A 88 -3.07 -0.27 9.09
N ILE A 89 -2.21 -0.04 10.07
CA ILE A 89 -0.79 -0.44 10.03
C ILE A 89 -0.67 -1.97 9.95
N VAL A 90 -1.41 -2.69 10.78
CA VAL A 90 -1.37 -4.16 10.81
C VAL A 90 -1.88 -4.74 9.49
N ALA A 91 -3.01 -4.24 8.97
CA ALA A 91 -3.53 -4.66 7.69
C ALA A 91 -2.52 -4.36 6.57
N TYR A 92 -2.02 -3.13 6.47
CA TYR A 92 -1.03 -2.72 5.48
C TYR A 92 0.22 -3.62 5.51
N THR A 93 0.76 -3.89 6.69
CA THR A 93 1.92 -4.75 6.91
C THR A 93 1.65 -6.17 6.42
N ALA A 94 0.51 -6.76 6.81
CA ALA A 94 0.14 -8.12 6.44
C ALA A 94 -0.04 -8.27 4.92
N THR A 95 -0.71 -7.31 4.26
CA THR A 95 -0.94 -7.34 2.82
C THR A 95 0.36 -7.11 2.05
N THR A 96 1.16 -6.10 2.41
CA THR A 96 2.43 -5.81 1.74
C THR A 96 3.40 -6.99 1.87
N SER A 97 3.50 -7.58 3.06
CA SER A 97 4.32 -8.78 3.29
C SER A 97 3.82 -9.96 2.46
N THR A 98 2.50 -10.16 2.38
CA THR A 98 1.91 -11.24 1.55
C THR A 98 2.23 -11.06 0.08
N VAL A 99 2.09 -9.84 -0.46
CA VAL A 99 2.39 -9.54 -1.87
C VAL A 99 3.87 -9.76 -2.20
N LEU A 100 4.79 -9.27 -1.35
CA LEU A 100 6.22 -9.44 -1.60
C LEU A 100 6.67 -10.90 -1.48
N HIS A 101 6.18 -11.64 -0.49
CA HIS A 101 6.46 -13.08 -0.37
C HIS A 101 5.79 -13.90 -1.46
N TYR A 102 4.63 -13.48 -1.96
CA TYR A 102 3.99 -14.07 -3.14
C TYR A 102 4.87 -13.91 -4.38
N ILE A 103 5.40 -12.70 -4.62
CA ILE A 103 6.35 -12.44 -5.71
C ILE A 103 7.62 -13.28 -5.51
N LYS A 104 8.13 -13.41 -4.28
CA LYS A 104 9.29 -14.27 -3.98
C LYS A 104 9.03 -15.73 -4.34
N SER A 105 7.87 -16.28 -3.97
CA SER A 105 7.49 -17.66 -4.32
C SER A 105 7.28 -17.82 -5.84
N TYR A 106 6.68 -16.82 -6.50
CA TYR A 106 6.51 -16.77 -7.96
C TYR A 106 7.83 -16.83 -8.71
N ILE A 107 8.83 -16.07 -8.27
CA ILE A 107 10.18 -16.08 -8.86
C ILE A 107 10.87 -17.43 -8.61
N LYS A 108 10.74 -17.98 -7.39
CA LYS A 108 11.39 -19.25 -7.01
C LYS A 108 10.86 -20.45 -7.80
N HIS A 109 9.57 -20.48 -8.12
CA HIS A 109 8.93 -21.59 -8.81
C HIS A 109 8.57 -21.28 -10.27
N ASN A 110 9.29 -20.35 -10.93
CA ASN A 110 9.14 -20.04 -12.35
C ASN A 110 7.68 -19.79 -12.79
N GLY A 111 6.91 -19.06 -11.98
CA GLY A 111 5.53 -18.68 -12.28
C GLY A 111 4.45 -19.50 -11.58
N ALA A 112 4.81 -20.55 -10.84
CA ALA A 112 3.91 -21.19 -9.88
C ALA A 112 4.04 -20.52 -8.49
N THR A 113 3.00 -20.60 -7.66
CA THR A 113 3.03 -20.01 -6.31
C THR A 113 2.48 -20.97 -5.28
N ASP A 114 3.24 -21.24 -4.22
CA ASP A 114 2.77 -22.02 -3.08
C ASP A 114 2.27 -21.10 -1.96
N VAL A 115 0.95 -21.10 -1.76
CA VAL A 115 0.30 -20.27 -0.73
C VAL A 115 0.69 -20.70 0.69
N LEU A 116 1.09 -21.95 0.91
CA LEU A 116 1.53 -22.43 2.22
C LEU A 116 2.92 -21.86 2.58
N GLU A 117 3.85 -21.92 1.63
CA GLU A 117 5.17 -21.30 1.76
C GLU A 117 5.06 -19.79 2.04
N VAL A 118 4.21 -19.09 1.27
CA VAL A 118 3.96 -17.65 1.48
C VAL A 118 3.43 -17.39 2.89
N LYS A 119 2.45 -18.18 3.36
CA LYS A 119 1.89 -18.02 4.72
C LYS A 119 2.94 -18.24 5.81
N GLN A 120 3.82 -19.21 5.64
CA GLN A 120 4.88 -19.50 6.61
C GLN A 120 5.90 -18.36 6.66
N ASN A 121 6.37 -17.89 5.50
CA ASN A 121 7.35 -16.80 5.43
C ASN A 121 6.80 -15.48 5.97
N VAL A 122 5.53 -15.16 5.68
CA VAL A 122 4.84 -13.98 6.22
C VAL A 122 4.80 -14.02 7.75
N LYS A 123 4.50 -15.17 8.34
CA LYS A 123 4.46 -15.32 9.81
C LYS A 123 5.83 -15.17 10.44
N GLN A 124 6.87 -15.77 9.86
CA GLN A 124 8.23 -15.71 10.39
C GLN A 124 8.80 -14.30 10.33
N THR A 125 8.56 -13.57 9.24
CA THR A 125 9.09 -12.21 9.02
C THR A 125 8.18 -11.11 9.59
N PHE A 126 7.01 -11.46 10.13
CA PHE A 126 5.98 -10.49 10.51
C PHE A 126 6.48 -9.37 11.43
N TRP A 127 7.20 -9.72 12.51
CA TRP A 127 7.69 -8.75 13.49
C TRP A 127 8.78 -7.83 12.91
N GLY A 128 9.70 -8.37 12.11
CA GLY A 128 10.70 -7.58 11.40
C GLY A 128 10.06 -6.64 10.38
N PHE A 129 9.05 -7.12 9.66
CA PHE A 129 8.30 -6.35 8.67
C PHE A 129 7.45 -5.24 9.32
N LEU A 130 6.81 -5.54 10.45
CA LEU A 130 6.04 -4.57 11.24
C LEU A 130 6.95 -3.47 11.78
N GLY A 131 8.08 -3.84 12.40
CA GLY A 131 9.07 -2.90 12.91
C GLY A 131 9.63 -1.99 11.81
N LEU A 132 9.96 -2.56 10.65
CA LEU A 132 10.44 -1.80 9.50
C LEU A 132 9.36 -0.88 8.91
N SER A 133 8.11 -1.34 8.86
CA SER A 133 6.97 -0.55 8.40
C SER A 133 6.69 0.64 9.32
N LEU A 134 6.79 0.45 10.64
CA LEU A 134 6.67 1.52 11.62
C LEU A 134 7.83 2.52 11.50
N LEU A 135 9.07 2.03 11.39
CA LEU A 135 10.24 2.89 11.22
C LEU A 135 10.11 3.73 9.95
N LYS A 136 9.69 3.11 8.83
CA LYS A 136 9.40 3.79 7.56
C LYS A 136 8.39 4.93 7.75
N TRP A 137 7.24 4.65 8.36
CA TRP A 137 6.19 5.65 8.58
C TRP A 137 6.66 6.77 9.51
N LEU A 138 7.42 6.45 10.57
CA LEU A 138 7.97 7.43 11.49
C LEU A 138 8.98 8.36 10.80
N THR A 139 9.88 7.81 9.98
CA THR A 139 10.84 8.62 9.20
C THR A 139 10.12 9.58 8.27
N LEU A 140 9.10 9.12 7.54
CA LEU A 140 8.31 9.97 6.65
C LEU A 140 7.51 11.03 7.41
N PHE A 141 6.94 10.67 8.58
CA PHE A 141 6.21 11.60 9.42
C PHE A 141 7.10 12.72 9.97
N VAL A 142 8.27 12.38 10.53
CA VAL A 142 9.26 13.35 11.02
C VAL A 142 9.77 14.24 9.87
N SER A 143 9.98 13.66 8.70
CA SER A 143 10.39 14.40 7.49
C SER A 143 9.34 15.43 7.06
N MET A 144 8.05 15.09 7.19
CA MET A 144 6.95 16.00 6.88
C MET A 144 6.89 17.16 7.87
N MET A 145 7.12 16.91 9.16
CA MET A 145 7.18 17.97 10.18
C MET A 145 8.34 18.94 9.95
N LEU A 146 9.44 18.48 9.34
CA LEU A 146 10.66 19.25 9.03
C LEU A 146 10.61 20.01 7.68
N CYS A 147 9.43 20.41 7.19
CA CYS A 147 9.23 21.28 6.01
C CYS A 147 9.12 20.60 4.62
N CYS A 148 8.52 19.40 4.53
CA CYS A 148 8.19 18.69 3.27
C CYS A 148 9.34 18.31 2.32
N LEU A 149 10.37 19.14 2.14
CA LEU A 149 11.58 18.86 1.33
C LEU A 149 12.28 17.57 1.78
N PRO A 150 12.44 17.27 3.09
CA PRO A 150 13.04 16.02 3.51
C PRO A 150 12.22 14.79 3.07
N VAL A 151 10.90 14.92 2.91
CA VAL A 151 10.04 13.80 2.47
C VAL A 151 10.47 13.29 1.10
N PHE A 152 10.80 14.18 0.16
CA PHE A 152 11.25 13.79 -1.18
C PHE A 152 12.60 13.04 -1.16
N TYR A 153 13.46 13.35 -0.19
CA TYR A 153 14.71 12.61 0.00
C TYR A 153 14.46 11.21 0.59
N PHE A 154 13.63 11.12 1.63
CA PHE A 154 13.40 9.86 2.33
C PHE A 154 12.43 8.92 1.62
N ILE A 155 11.50 9.41 0.79
CA ILE A 155 10.50 8.56 0.10
C ILE A 155 11.15 7.51 -0.81
N VAL A 156 12.30 7.86 -1.42
CA VAL A 156 13.02 7.01 -2.38
C VAL A 156 13.60 5.75 -1.73
N PRO A 157 14.49 5.84 -0.72
CA PRO A 157 14.97 4.65 -0.03
C PRO A 157 13.82 3.91 0.66
N MET A 158 12.87 4.64 1.28
CA MET A 158 11.75 4.03 1.98
C MET A 158 10.81 3.21 1.08
N ALA A 159 10.73 3.51 -0.22
CA ALA A 159 9.92 2.75 -1.17
C ALA A 159 10.43 1.31 -1.38
N ILE A 160 11.74 1.09 -1.29
CA ILE A 160 12.38 -0.21 -1.61
C ILE A 160 12.82 -1.01 -0.37
N VAL A 161 12.79 -0.40 0.82
CA VAL A 161 13.24 -1.01 2.07
C VAL A 161 12.46 -2.28 2.44
N LEU A 162 11.15 -2.34 2.15
CA LEU A 162 10.35 -3.55 2.37
C LEU A 162 10.69 -4.68 1.37
N PRO A 163 10.81 -4.42 0.04
CA PRO A 163 11.39 -5.38 -0.89
C PRO A 163 12.78 -5.90 -0.48
N ILE A 164 13.68 -5.03 0.00
CA ILE A 164 15.03 -5.42 0.43
C ILE A 164 14.95 -6.47 1.54
N LEU A 165 14.12 -6.26 2.57
CA LEU A 165 13.96 -7.21 3.67
C LEU A 165 13.52 -8.59 3.16
N VAL A 166 12.59 -8.64 2.21
CA VAL A 166 12.01 -9.91 1.72
C VAL A 166 12.93 -10.64 0.74
N PHE A 167 13.49 -9.92 -0.23
CA PHE A 167 14.26 -10.53 -1.32
C PHE A 167 15.73 -10.74 -0.97
N ARG A 168 16.29 -9.90 -0.09
CA ARG A 168 17.69 -10.01 0.37
C ARG A 168 17.82 -10.66 1.75
N GLU A 169 16.69 -10.99 2.40
CA GLU A 169 16.62 -11.67 3.70
C GLU A 169 17.44 -10.97 4.80
N MET A 170 17.50 -9.64 4.75
CA MET A 170 18.23 -8.82 5.72
C MET A 170 17.34 -8.47 6.92
N ASN A 171 17.94 -8.17 8.07
CA ASN A 171 17.19 -7.67 9.22
C ASN A 171 16.59 -6.28 8.94
N ALA A 172 15.64 -5.85 9.78
CA ALA A 172 14.96 -4.56 9.60
C ALA A 172 15.94 -3.36 9.58
N GLY A 173 16.90 -3.32 10.51
CA GLY A 173 17.90 -2.24 10.56
C GLY A 173 18.84 -2.23 9.35
N ASP A 174 19.34 -3.41 8.97
CA ASP A 174 20.23 -3.55 7.82
C ASP A 174 19.52 -3.18 6.52
N SER A 175 18.25 -3.57 6.37
CA SER A 175 17.41 -3.22 5.21
C SER A 175 17.20 -1.72 5.10
N PHE A 176 16.99 -1.04 6.24
CA PHE A 176 16.83 0.41 6.29
C PHE A 176 18.07 1.14 5.77
N GLY A 177 19.26 0.80 6.28
CA GLY A 177 20.52 1.40 5.83
C GLY A 177 20.87 1.06 4.38
N TYR A 178 20.62 -0.19 3.97
CA TYR A 178 20.88 -0.63 2.61
C TYR A 178 20.00 0.08 1.57
N GLY A 179 18.78 0.50 1.96
CA GLY A 179 17.90 1.32 1.10
C GLY A 179 18.61 2.55 0.54
N PHE A 180 19.31 3.32 1.38
CA PHE A 180 20.07 4.49 0.95
C PHE A 180 21.24 4.13 0.04
N THR A 181 21.91 3.00 0.31
CA THR A 181 23.03 2.51 -0.51
C THR A 181 22.55 2.13 -1.91
N LEU A 182 21.39 1.51 -2.03
CA LEU A 182 20.86 1.02 -3.30
C LEU A 182 20.29 2.14 -4.17
N THR A 183 19.72 3.19 -3.58
CA THR A 183 19.12 4.30 -4.34
C THR A 183 20.09 5.43 -4.69
N LYS A 184 21.29 5.47 -4.10
CA LYS A 184 22.21 6.62 -4.20
C LYS A 184 22.53 7.02 -5.65
N ASP A 185 22.78 6.03 -6.50
CA ASP A 185 23.31 6.26 -7.85
C ASP A 185 22.19 6.64 -8.85
N GLU A 186 20.95 6.21 -8.58
CA GLU A 186 19.78 6.35 -9.48
C GLU A 186 18.63 7.11 -8.81
N PHE A 187 18.94 8.00 -7.87
CA PHE A 187 17.96 8.65 -6.98
C PHE A 187 16.87 9.39 -7.77
N TRP A 188 17.26 10.26 -8.72
CA TRP A 188 16.32 11.12 -9.45
C TRP A 188 15.36 10.34 -10.33
N ILE A 189 15.87 9.31 -11.01
CA ILE A 189 15.07 8.43 -11.87
C ILE A 189 14.10 7.61 -10.99
N THR A 190 14.58 7.10 -9.86
CA THR A 190 13.75 6.39 -8.87
C THR A 190 12.65 7.28 -8.31
N LEU A 191 12.98 8.52 -7.94
CA LEU A 191 12.02 9.52 -7.45
C LEU A 191 10.94 9.81 -8.50
N ALA A 192 11.33 10.08 -9.75
CA ALA A 192 10.39 10.32 -10.84
C ALA A 192 9.45 9.12 -11.05
N THR A 193 9.98 7.90 -10.98
CA THR A 193 9.18 6.67 -11.08
C THR A 193 8.12 6.60 -9.99
N ILE A 194 8.53 6.83 -8.74
CA ILE A 194 7.66 6.78 -7.56
C ILE A 194 6.56 7.83 -7.67
N ILE A 195 6.90 9.07 -8.06
CA ILE A 195 5.94 10.17 -8.24
C ILE A 195 4.90 9.80 -9.31
N VAL A 196 5.33 9.31 -10.47
CA VAL A 196 4.42 8.91 -11.55
C VAL A 196 3.50 7.77 -11.08
N PHE A 197 4.04 6.79 -10.35
CA PHE A 197 3.25 5.71 -9.74
C PHE A 197 2.18 6.25 -8.79
N TYR A 198 2.56 7.15 -7.88
CA TYR A 198 1.63 7.73 -6.92
C TYR A 198 0.55 8.58 -7.60
N ILE A 199 0.88 9.33 -8.65
CA ILE A 199 -0.11 10.09 -9.42
C ILE A 199 -1.13 9.15 -10.07
N ILE A 200 -0.67 8.10 -10.76
CA ILE A 200 -1.56 7.14 -11.43
C ILE A 200 -2.50 6.48 -10.41
N ILE A 201 -1.95 6.05 -9.28
CA ILE A 201 -2.75 5.39 -8.23
C ILE A 201 -3.67 6.37 -7.52
N ALA A 202 -3.26 7.63 -7.31
CA ALA A 202 -4.12 8.67 -6.73
C ALA A 202 -5.33 8.99 -7.62
N VAL A 203 -5.12 9.07 -8.94
CA VAL A 203 -6.20 9.27 -9.92
C VAL A 203 -7.12 8.04 -9.97
N ALA A 204 -6.57 6.82 -9.95
CA ALA A 204 -7.39 5.61 -9.90
C ALA A 204 -8.20 5.52 -8.59
N ALA A 205 -7.60 5.90 -7.47
CA ALA A 205 -8.22 5.89 -6.14
C ALA A 205 -9.34 6.93 -5.99
N SER A 206 -9.20 8.11 -6.63
CA SER A 206 -10.21 9.16 -6.55
C SER A 206 -11.53 8.77 -7.23
N ILE A 207 -11.49 7.95 -8.29
CA ILE A 207 -12.70 7.42 -8.94
C ILE A 207 -13.59 6.69 -7.92
N PHE A 208 -12.98 5.95 -6.98
CA PHE A 208 -13.72 5.21 -5.97
C PHE A 208 -14.25 6.08 -4.82
N SER A 209 -13.75 7.31 -4.65
CA SER A 209 -14.31 8.26 -3.68
C SER A 209 -15.45 9.12 -4.25
N VAL A 210 -15.61 9.18 -5.58
CA VAL A 210 -16.66 9.96 -6.25
C VAL A 210 -18.08 9.64 -5.72
N PRO A 211 -18.50 8.38 -5.54
CA PRO A 211 -19.84 8.08 -5.02
C PRO A 211 -20.08 8.69 -3.64
N THR A 212 -19.10 8.62 -2.74
CA THR A 212 -19.16 9.21 -1.40
C THR A 212 -19.28 10.74 -1.47
N VAL A 213 -18.49 11.38 -2.34
CA VAL A 213 -18.51 12.84 -2.51
C VAL A 213 -19.86 13.30 -3.06
N ILE A 214 -20.37 12.67 -4.12
CA ILE A 214 -21.68 12.98 -4.71
C ILE A 214 -22.78 12.83 -3.65
N TYR A 215 -22.78 11.74 -2.90
CA TYR A 215 -23.75 11.49 -1.84
C TYR A 215 -23.73 12.61 -0.78
N THR A 216 -22.53 13.01 -0.37
CA THR A 216 -22.36 14.10 0.61
C THR A 216 -22.85 15.43 0.06
N TRP A 217 -22.60 15.74 -1.22
CA TRP A 217 -23.11 16.95 -1.88
C TRP A 217 -24.63 16.99 -2.03
N ILE A 218 -25.25 15.84 -2.33
CA ILE A 218 -26.71 15.70 -2.35
C ILE A 218 -27.28 16.01 -0.96
N LYS A 219 -26.71 15.42 0.10
CA LYS A 219 -27.11 15.70 1.48
C LYS A 219 -26.98 17.16 1.89
N MET A 220 -25.94 17.85 1.40
CA MET A 220 -25.72 19.26 1.68
C MET A 220 -26.67 20.19 0.90
N GLY A 221 -27.54 19.67 0.02
CA GLY A 221 -28.46 20.49 -0.77
C GLY A 221 -27.77 21.32 -1.87
N ILE A 222 -26.52 21.02 -2.20
CA ILE A 222 -25.75 21.76 -3.22
C ILE A 222 -26.43 21.64 -4.59
N PHE A 223 -26.97 20.46 -4.91
CA PHE A 223 -27.65 20.22 -6.19
C PHE A 223 -29.08 20.78 -6.25
N SER A 224 -29.73 21.05 -5.11
CA SER A 224 -31.09 21.59 -5.05
C SER A 224 -31.15 23.12 -5.02
N GLY A 225 -30.01 23.83 -4.96
CA GLY A 225 -29.96 25.30 -4.86
C GLY A 225 -30.50 25.85 -3.54
N ALA A 226 -30.94 24.98 -2.64
CA ALA A 226 -31.42 25.28 -1.31
C ALA A 226 -30.59 24.43 -0.33
N VAL A 227 -29.73 25.10 0.44
CA VAL A 227 -29.09 24.49 1.62
C VAL A 227 -30.17 24.42 2.68
N ASP A 228 -30.84 23.26 2.79
CA ASP A 228 -31.82 23.01 3.83
C ASP A 228 -31.11 22.55 5.11
N PRO A 229 -31.07 23.37 6.19
CA PRO A 229 -30.40 23.01 7.44
C PRO A 229 -31.01 21.76 8.09
N SER A 230 -32.25 21.38 7.74
CA SER A 230 -32.89 20.19 8.28
C SER A 230 -32.31 18.88 7.73
N ASN A 231 -31.79 18.89 6.49
CA ASN A 231 -31.09 17.75 5.88
C ASN A 231 -29.63 17.63 6.31
N MET A 232 -29.07 18.68 6.95
CA MET A 232 -27.70 18.72 7.46
C MET A 232 -27.56 18.15 8.89
N ARG A 233 -28.65 17.67 9.51
CA ARG A 233 -28.69 17.22 10.92
C ARG A 233 -27.94 15.91 11.19
N SER A 234 -27.57 15.14 10.18
CA SER A 234 -26.70 13.96 10.32
C SER A 234 -25.96 13.64 9.01
N PHE A 235 -24.66 13.94 8.99
CA PHE A 235 -23.79 13.59 7.87
C PHE A 235 -23.52 12.08 7.81
N VAL A 236 -23.46 11.44 8.97
CA VAL A 236 -23.15 10.01 9.10
C VAL A 236 -24.42 9.19 9.15
N ASP A 237 -24.69 8.46 8.07
CA ASP A 237 -25.74 7.44 8.04
C ASP A 237 -25.19 6.13 7.48
N PRO A 238 -25.99 5.04 7.51
CA PRO A 238 -25.54 3.74 7.03
C PRO A 238 -25.09 3.77 5.55
N VAL A 239 -25.67 4.62 4.71
CA VAL A 239 -25.28 4.74 3.30
C VAL A 239 -23.92 5.41 3.17
N TYR A 240 -23.69 6.51 3.89
CA TYR A 240 -22.38 7.17 3.96
C TYR A 240 -21.28 6.25 4.48
N ILE A 241 -21.56 5.50 5.55
CA ILE A 241 -20.62 4.51 6.10
C ILE A 241 -20.31 3.44 5.07
N PHE A 242 -21.34 2.87 4.43
CA PHE A 242 -21.18 1.86 3.39
C PHE A 242 -20.33 2.36 2.21
N LEU A 243 -20.59 3.57 1.71
CA LEU A 243 -19.83 4.18 0.62
C LEU A 243 -18.37 4.44 1.00
N ASN A 244 -18.10 4.88 2.25
CA ASN A 244 -16.74 5.04 2.74
C ASN A 244 -15.99 3.71 2.86
N VAL A 245 -16.62 2.69 3.45
CA VAL A 245 -16.04 1.34 3.55
C VAL A 245 -15.74 0.77 2.16
N LEU A 246 -16.67 0.93 1.21
CA LEU A 246 -16.49 0.47 -0.15
C LEU A 246 -15.34 1.20 -0.86
N SER A 247 -15.30 2.53 -0.76
CA SER A 247 -14.22 3.36 -1.29
C SER A 247 -12.86 2.95 -0.72
N SER A 248 -12.75 2.87 0.61
CA SER A 248 -11.52 2.46 1.29
C SER A 248 -11.06 1.05 0.91
N LEU A 249 -11.99 0.10 0.73
CA LEU A 249 -11.67 -1.24 0.27
C LEU A 249 -11.03 -1.23 -1.12
N PHE A 250 -11.58 -0.47 -2.07
CA PHE A 250 -11.00 -0.35 -3.42
C PHE A 250 -9.66 0.37 -3.41
N GLN A 251 -9.52 1.48 -2.67
CA GLN A 251 -8.25 2.18 -2.51
C GLN A 251 -7.17 1.28 -1.90
N TYR A 252 -7.56 0.48 -0.91
CA TYR A 252 -6.68 -0.52 -0.30
C TYR A 252 -6.26 -1.59 -1.30
N ALA A 253 -7.18 -2.08 -2.14
CA ALA A 253 -6.86 -3.03 -3.21
C ALA A 253 -5.89 -2.43 -4.24
N LEU A 254 -6.01 -1.14 -4.58
CA LEU A 254 -5.06 -0.45 -5.45
C LEU A 254 -3.65 -0.33 -4.84
N ASN A 255 -3.52 -0.35 -3.51
CA ASN A 255 -2.20 -0.33 -2.86
C ASN A 255 -1.36 -1.57 -3.19
N VAL A 256 -2.00 -2.69 -3.57
CA VAL A 256 -1.30 -3.89 -4.06
C VAL A 256 -0.48 -3.56 -5.30
N LEU A 257 -0.98 -2.72 -6.21
CA LEU A 257 -0.24 -2.27 -7.39
C LEU A 257 1.03 -1.51 -7.02
N VAL A 258 0.95 -0.62 -6.02
CA VAL A 258 2.11 0.12 -5.52
C VAL A 258 3.15 -0.86 -4.98
N THR A 259 2.72 -1.88 -4.23
CA THR A 259 3.62 -2.89 -3.67
C THR A 259 4.30 -3.75 -4.74
N ILE A 260 3.58 -4.11 -5.81
CA ILE A 260 4.19 -4.81 -6.96
C ILE A 260 5.20 -3.86 -7.65
N GLY A 261 4.84 -2.59 -7.84
CA GLY A 261 5.70 -1.58 -8.45
C GLY A 261 7.01 -1.37 -7.67
N THR A 262 6.96 -1.35 -6.34
CA THR A 262 8.19 -1.25 -5.51
C THR A 262 9.05 -2.51 -5.60
N ALA A 263 8.47 -3.69 -5.83
CA ALA A 263 9.24 -4.90 -6.10
C ALA A 263 9.99 -4.81 -7.44
N PHE A 264 9.32 -4.38 -8.51
CA PHE A 264 10.00 -4.15 -9.81
C PHE A 264 11.07 -3.06 -9.72
N LEU A 265 10.80 -1.99 -8.98
CA LEU A 265 11.75 -0.91 -8.74
C LEU A 265 13.00 -1.41 -7.99
N TYR A 266 12.80 -2.26 -6.98
CA TYR A 266 13.89 -2.93 -6.27
C TYR A 266 14.73 -3.79 -7.21
N PHE A 267 14.12 -4.65 -8.03
CA PHE A 267 14.89 -5.50 -8.94
C PHE A 267 15.62 -4.70 -10.02
N ASN A 268 15.03 -3.61 -10.53
CA ASN A 268 15.71 -2.72 -11.45
C ASN A 268 16.97 -2.10 -10.83
N LEU A 269 16.86 -1.56 -9.60
CA LEU A 269 18.01 -0.98 -8.90
C LEU A 269 19.05 -2.04 -8.53
N ASN A 270 18.60 -3.22 -8.11
CA ASN A 270 19.49 -4.33 -7.78
C ASN A 270 20.23 -4.83 -9.03
N GLU A 271 19.60 -4.85 -10.20
CA GLU A 271 20.24 -5.25 -11.44
C GLU A 271 21.27 -4.22 -11.92
N ARG A 272 20.94 -2.92 -11.85
CA ARG A 272 21.88 -1.84 -12.19
C ARG A 272 23.14 -1.84 -11.31
N LYS A 273 23.01 -2.24 -10.03
CA LYS A 273 24.11 -2.21 -9.07
C LYS A 273 24.88 -3.52 -8.96
N ASN A 274 24.19 -4.65 -8.97
CA ASN A 274 24.75 -5.96 -8.63
C ASN A 274 24.74 -6.97 -9.80
N PHE A 275 24.11 -6.65 -10.94
CA PHE A 275 24.05 -7.51 -12.15
C PHE A 275 23.62 -8.96 -11.89
N THR A 276 22.74 -9.17 -10.89
CA THR A 276 22.40 -10.51 -10.40
C THR A 276 21.71 -11.40 -11.43
N GLY A 277 20.74 -10.87 -12.17
CA GLY A 277 20.03 -11.58 -13.22
C GLY A 277 20.92 -11.85 -14.43
N THR A 278 21.75 -10.87 -14.81
CA THR A 278 22.73 -11.02 -15.89
C THR A 278 23.71 -12.15 -15.59
N MET A 279 24.22 -12.22 -14.36
CA MET A 279 25.12 -13.29 -13.93
C MET A 279 24.43 -14.67 -13.91
N GLU A 280 23.18 -14.74 -13.46
CA GLU A 280 22.38 -15.98 -13.50
C GLU A 280 22.16 -16.46 -14.93
N ARG A 281 21.87 -15.55 -15.88
CA ARG A 281 21.72 -15.89 -17.30
C ARG A 281 23.02 -16.39 -17.92
N ILE A 282 24.16 -15.76 -17.62
CA ILE A 282 25.47 -16.23 -18.07
C ILE A 282 25.73 -17.65 -17.56
N LYS A 283 25.45 -17.92 -16.27
CA LYS A 283 25.60 -19.26 -15.70
C LYS A 283 24.65 -20.28 -16.34
N ALA A 284 23.41 -19.89 -16.65
CA ALA A 284 22.46 -20.77 -17.32
C ALA A 284 22.91 -21.15 -18.74
N ILE A 285 23.52 -20.21 -19.48
CA ILE A 285 24.13 -20.49 -20.78
C ILE A 285 25.34 -21.43 -20.63
N GLY A 286 26.19 -21.20 -19.62
CA GLY A 286 27.34 -22.07 -19.34
C GLY A 286 26.98 -23.48 -18.87
N ASN A 287 25.78 -23.69 -18.33
CA ASN A 287 25.28 -25.00 -17.88
C ASN A 287 24.48 -25.75 -18.95
N THR A 288 24.29 -25.20 -20.15
CA THR A 288 23.56 -25.87 -21.24
C THR A 288 24.48 -26.63 -22.21
N GLU A 289 25.78 -26.73 -21.90
CA GLU A 289 26.80 -27.46 -22.70
C GLU A 289 27.26 -28.81 -22.09
N GLU A 290 26.47 -29.46 -21.24
CA GLU A 290 26.65 -30.89 -20.87
C GLU A 290 25.46 -31.77 -21.24
#